data_AF-A0A376LGQ5-F1
#
_entry.id   AF-A0A376LGQ5-F1
#
_cell.length_a   1.000
_cell.length_b   1.000
_cell.length_c   1.000
_cell.angle_alpha   90.00
_cell.angle_beta   90.00
_cell.angle_gamma   90.00
#
_symmetry.space_group_name_H-M   'P 1'
#
loop_
_entity.id
_entity.type
_entity.pdbx_description
1 polymer ?
#
loop_
_entity_poly.entity_id
_entity_poly.type
_entity_poly.pdbx_seq_one_letter_code
_entity_poly.pdbx_strand_id
1 'polypeptide(L)'
;MGGDRDGNPNVTADITRHVLLLSRWKATDLFLKDIQVLVSELSMVEATPELLALVGEEGAAEPYRYLMKNLRSRLMATQAWLEARLKGEELPKPEGLLTQNEELWEPLYACYQSLQACGMGIIANGDLLDTLRRVKCFGVPLVRIDIRQESTRHTEALGELTRYLGIGDYESWSEADKQAFLIRELNSKRPLLPRNWQPSAETCEVLDTCQVIAEAPQGSIAAYVISMAKTPSDVLAVHLLLKEAGIGFAMPVAPLFETLDDLNNANDVMTQLLNIDWYRGLIQGKQMVMIGYSDSAKDAGVMAASWAQYQAQDALIKTCEKAGIELTLFHGRGGSIGRGGAPAHAALLSQPPGSLKGGLRVTEQGEMIRF
;
A
#
# COMPACT_ATOMS: atom_id res chain seq x y z
N MET A 1 9.14 0.66 6.44
CA MET A 1 10.62 0.71 6.33
C MET A 1 11.05 -0.08 5.10
N GLY A 2 12.06 0.36 4.35
CA GLY A 2 12.49 -0.28 3.10
C GLY A 2 11.73 0.14 1.84
N GLY A 3 10.83 1.12 1.95
CA GLY A 3 10.07 1.68 0.82
C GLY A 3 10.19 3.20 0.67
N ASP A 4 10.45 3.92 1.76
CA ASP A 4 10.77 5.35 1.70
C ASP A 4 12.22 5.54 1.28
N ARG A 5 12.42 6.12 0.10
CA ARG A 5 13.74 6.42 -0.49
C ARG A 5 13.94 7.91 -0.77
N ASP A 6 13.01 8.75 -0.32
CA ASP A 6 13.13 10.20 -0.41
C ASP A 6 14.38 10.68 0.34
N GLY A 7 15.32 11.29 -0.39
CA GLY A 7 16.63 11.71 0.12
C GLY A 7 17.51 10.59 0.68
N ASN A 8 17.20 9.31 0.44
CA ASN A 8 17.95 8.18 0.98
C ASN A 8 18.37 7.17 -0.11
N PRO A 9 19.57 7.32 -0.69
CA PRO A 9 20.06 6.45 -1.76
C PRO A 9 20.33 5.00 -1.31
N ASN A 10 20.34 4.72 -0.01
CA ASN A 10 20.56 3.36 0.50
C ASN A 10 19.32 2.46 0.34
N VAL A 11 18.14 3.03 0.03
CA VAL A 11 16.90 2.27 -0.18
C VAL A 11 16.69 2.04 -1.67
N THR A 12 17.45 1.09 -2.20
CA THR A 12 17.37 0.67 -3.61
C THR A 12 16.15 -0.21 -3.87
N ALA A 13 15.81 -0.42 -5.14
CA ALA A 13 14.80 -1.38 -5.55
C ALA A 13 15.04 -2.79 -4.97
N ASP A 14 16.30 -3.23 -4.90
CA ASP A 14 16.67 -4.52 -4.31
C ASP A 14 16.44 -4.60 -2.80
N ILE A 15 16.70 -3.52 -2.05
CA ILE A 15 16.37 -3.46 -0.63
C ILE A 15 14.86 -3.57 -0.43
N THR A 16 14.07 -2.89 -1.25
CA THR A 16 12.60 -3.00 -1.22
C THR A 16 12.17 -4.44 -1.49
N ARG A 17 12.71 -5.09 -2.53
CA ARG A 17 12.44 -6.50 -2.84
C ARG A 17 12.80 -7.43 -1.67
N HIS A 18 13.96 -7.22 -1.05
CA HIS A 18 14.40 -7.99 0.11
C HIS A 18 13.45 -7.84 1.30
N VAL A 19 13.06 -6.61 1.65
CA VAL A 19 12.15 -6.33 2.78
C VAL A 19 10.77 -6.93 2.54
N LEU A 20 10.25 -6.88 1.31
CA LEU A 20 8.98 -7.52 0.95
C LEU A 20 9.01 -9.04 1.19
N LEU A 21 10.11 -9.70 0.82
CA LEU A 21 10.29 -11.14 1.08
C LEU A 21 10.42 -11.42 2.58
N LEU A 22 11.18 -10.59 3.30
CA LEU A 22 11.43 -10.76 4.73
C LEU A 22 10.15 -10.60 5.56
N SER A 23 9.30 -9.63 5.24
CA SER A 23 8.00 -9.46 5.91
C SER A 23 7.10 -10.67 5.70
N ARG A 24 7.05 -11.22 4.48
CA ARG A 24 6.29 -12.45 4.20
C ARG A 24 6.84 -13.64 4.98
N TRP A 25 8.16 -13.78 5.07
CA TRP A 25 8.78 -14.85 5.86
C TRP A 25 8.40 -14.70 7.34
N LYS A 26 8.44 -13.49 7.87
CA LYS A 26 8.06 -13.25 9.26
C LYS A 26 6.57 -13.49 9.51
N ALA A 27 5.71 -13.17 8.54
CA ALA A 27 4.30 -13.54 8.59
C ALA A 27 4.14 -15.06 8.75
N THR A 28 4.87 -15.85 7.95
CA THR A 28 4.79 -17.31 8.06
C THR A 28 5.25 -17.84 9.41
N ASP A 29 6.32 -17.30 10.01
CA ASP A 29 6.77 -17.68 11.36
C ASP A 29 5.72 -17.41 12.44
N LEU A 30 5.02 -16.27 12.36
CA LEU A 30 3.98 -15.91 13.32
C LEU A 30 2.70 -16.73 13.12
N PHE A 31 2.21 -16.84 11.87
CA PHE A 31 1.03 -17.65 11.59
C PHE A 31 1.27 -19.14 11.86
N LEU A 32 2.49 -19.66 11.70
CA LEU A 32 2.79 -21.04 12.09
C LEU A 32 2.53 -21.28 13.58
N LYS A 33 2.81 -20.31 14.46
CA LYS A 33 2.54 -20.45 15.90
C LYS A 33 1.05 -20.52 16.17
N ASP A 34 0.28 -19.60 15.60
CA ASP A 34 -1.19 -19.57 15.72
C ASP A 34 -1.81 -20.88 15.20
N ILE A 35 -1.39 -21.33 14.01
CA ILE A 35 -1.92 -22.54 13.39
C ILE A 35 -1.55 -23.80 14.18
N GLN A 36 -0.38 -23.86 14.84
CA GLN A 36 -0.03 -25.00 15.68
C GLN A 36 -0.92 -25.14 16.91
N VAL A 37 -1.35 -24.02 17.51
CA VAL A 37 -2.37 -24.01 18.56
C VAL A 37 -3.68 -24.58 18.02
N LEU A 38 -4.16 -24.06 16.88
CA LEU A 38 -5.41 -24.52 16.27
C LEU A 38 -5.39 -25.98 15.82
N VAL A 39 -4.26 -26.49 15.31
CA VAL A 39 -4.08 -27.92 14.99
C VAL A 39 -4.30 -28.79 16.23
N SER A 40 -3.82 -28.33 17.39
CA SER A 40 -3.88 -29.08 18.64
C SER A 40 -5.29 -29.02 19.24
N GLU A 41 -5.86 -27.82 19.34
CA GLU A 41 -7.10 -27.56 20.09
C GLU A 41 -8.38 -27.91 19.32
N LEU A 42 -8.41 -27.70 17.99
CA LEU A 42 -9.57 -27.99 17.15
C LEU A 42 -9.70 -29.49 16.85
N SER A 43 -9.92 -30.27 17.91
CA SER A 43 -10.06 -31.74 17.91
C SER A 43 -11.50 -32.23 17.73
N MET A 44 -12.45 -31.32 17.54
CA MET A 44 -13.87 -31.61 17.43
C MET A 44 -14.18 -32.41 16.16
N VAL A 45 -15.16 -33.32 16.26
CA VAL A 45 -15.58 -34.18 15.15
C VAL A 45 -16.87 -33.67 14.51
N GLU A 46 -17.78 -33.12 15.32
CA GLU A 46 -19.05 -32.58 14.83
C GLU A 46 -18.80 -31.35 13.94
N ALA A 47 -19.25 -31.43 12.70
CA ALA A 47 -19.04 -30.43 11.67
C ALA A 47 -20.26 -30.33 10.75
N THR A 48 -20.42 -29.18 10.10
CA THR A 48 -21.52 -28.97 9.16
C THR A 48 -21.29 -29.75 7.86
N PRO A 49 -22.35 -30.03 7.08
CA PRO A 49 -22.22 -30.71 5.79
C PRO A 49 -21.26 -30.01 4.83
N GLU A 50 -21.21 -28.67 4.86
CA GLU A 50 -20.34 -27.87 4.00
C GLU A 50 -18.86 -28.07 4.35
N LEU A 51 -18.52 -28.11 5.65
CA LEU A 51 -17.15 -28.37 6.10
C LEU A 51 -16.74 -29.81 5.80
N LEU A 52 -17.63 -30.79 6.02
CA LEU A 52 -17.39 -32.19 5.69
C LEU A 52 -17.15 -32.41 4.19
N ALA A 53 -17.90 -31.70 3.34
CA ALA A 53 -17.69 -31.71 1.90
C ALA A 53 -16.32 -31.13 1.50
N LEU A 54 -15.87 -30.08 2.19
CA LEU A 54 -14.57 -29.44 1.93
C LEU A 54 -13.38 -30.36 2.28
N VAL A 55 -13.49 -31.13 3.36
CA VAL A 55 -12.40 -32.03 3.80
C VAL A 55 -12.45 -33.42 3.15
N GLY A 56 -13.60 -33.79 2.59
CA GLY A 56 -13.81 -35.10 1.97
C GLY A 56 -13.74 -36.27 2.96
N GLU A 57 -13.67 -37.48 2.43
CA GLU A 57 -13.65 -38.71 3.24
C GLU A 57 -12.39 -38.81 4.13
N GLU A 58 -11.23 -38.41 3.61
CA GLU A 58 -9.95 -38.48 4.33
C GLU A 58 -9.95 -37.61 5.59
N GLY A 59 -10.54 -36.41 5.52
CA GLY A 59 -10.57 -35.47 6.63
C GLY A 59 -11.79 -35.60 7.55
N ALA A 60 -12.79 -36.41 7.21
CA ALA A 60 -14.07 -36.47 7.93
C ALA A 60 -13.94 -36.88 9.42
N ALA A 61 -12.89 -37.63 9.78
CA ALA A 61 -12.65 -38.04 11.16
C ALA A 61 -12.19 -36.88 12.07
N GLU A 62 -11.45 -35.91 11.53
CA GLU A 62 -10.94 -34.74 12.26
C GLU A 62 -11.01 -33.48 11.35
N PRO A 63 -12.22 -33.00 10.99
CA PRO A 63 -12.41 -32.06 9.88
C PRO A 63 -11.66 -30.74 10.07
N TYR A 64 -11.76 -30.13 11.25
CA TYR A 64 -11.08 -28.86 11.54
C TYR A 64 -9.56 -29.02 11.54
N ARG A 65 -9.07 -30.06 12.21
CA ARG A 65 -7.64 -30.38 12.31
C ARG A 65 -7.04 -30.72 10.94
N TYR A 66 -7.81 -31.34 10.05
CA TYR A 66 -7.40 -31.61 8.66
C TYR A 66 -7.08 -30.30 7.92
N LEU A 67 -8.01 -29.32 7.93
CA LEU A 67 -7.75 -28.02 7.32
C LEU A 67 -6.56 -27.29 7.94
N MET A 68 -6.43 -27.31 9.27
CA MET A 68 -5.31 -26.65 9.94
C MET A 68 -3.97 -27.31 9.62
N LYS A 69 -3.92 -28.64 9.49
CA LYS A 69 -2.71 -29.37 9.04
C LYS A 69 -2.35 -29.00 7.61
N ASN A 70 -3.33 -28.90 6.70
CA ASN A 70 -3.09 -28.49 5.31
C ASN A 70 -2.56 -27.06 5.22
N LEU A 71 -3.16 -26.13 5.97
CA LEU A 71 -2.73 -24.73 6.05
C LEU A 71 -1.31 -24.63 6.64
N ARG A 72 -0.99 -25.43 7.67
CA ARG A 72 0.37 -25.53 8.22
C ARG A 72 1.39 -25.99 7.19
N SER A 73 1.11 -27.05 6.43
CA SER A 73 2.00 -27.52 5.35
C SER A 73 2.21 -26.44 4.29
N ARG A 74 1.14 -25.69 3.98
CA ARG A 74 1.16 -24.58 3.03
C ARG A 74 2.03 -23.40 3.51
N LEU A 75 1.94 -23.06 4.79
CA LEU A 75 2.81 -22.07 5.45
C LEU A 75 4.28 -22.51 5.42
N MET A 76 4.58 -23.77 5.78
CA MET A 76 5.94 -24.31 5.76
C MET A 76 6.55 -24.30 4.36
N ALA A 77 5.78 -24.69 3.33
CA ALA A 77 6.22 -24.64 1.94
C ALA A 77 6.55 -23.20 1.50
N THR A 78 5.70 -22.24 1.89
CA THR A 78 5.93 -20.82 1.60
C THR A 78 7.16 -20.29 2.33
N GLN A 79 7.32 -20.62 3.61
CA GLN A 79 8.47 -20.22 4.42
C GLN A 79 9.78 -20.72 3.82
N ALA A 80 9.86 -22.00 3.46
CA ALA A 80 11.04 -22.61 2.86
C ALA A 80 11.41 -21.93 1.52
N TRP A 81 10.41 -21.64 0.67
CA TRP A 81 10.65 -20.92 -0.58
C TRP A 81 11.18 -19.50 -0.33
N LEU A 82 10.61 -18.77 0.63
CA LEU A 82 11.05 -17.42 0.98
C LEU A 82 12.48 -17.41 1.55
N GLU A 83 12.85 -18.38 2.39
CA GLU A 83 14.21 -18.49 2.93
C GLU A 83 15.25 -18.68 1.84
N ALA A 84 14.94 -19.49 0.82
CA ALA A 84 15.83 -19.67 -0.31
C ALA A 84 15.94 -18.40 -1.17
N ARG A 85 14.82 -17.72 -1.44
CA ARG A 85 14.84 -16.42 -2.15
C ARG A 85 15.64 -15.36 -1.39
N LEU A 86 15.52 -15.29 -0.07
CA LEU A 86 16.27 -14.36 0.79
C LEU A 86 17.79 -14.64 0.79
N LYS A 87 18.20 -15.89 0.51
CA LYS A 87 19.61 -16.29 0.30
C LYS A 87 20.10 -16.04 -1.13
N GLY A 88 19.24 -15.55 -2.02
CA GLY A 88 19.56 -15.32 -3.44
C GLY A 88 19.41 -16.54 -4.34
N GLU A 89 18.77 -17.61 -3.87
CA GLU A 89 18.55 -18.83 -4.65
C GLU A 89 17.30 -18.72 -5.53
N GLU A 90 17.35 -19.27 -6.73
CA GLU A 90 16.21 -19.33 -7.65
C GLU A 90 15.62 -20.74 -7.65
N LEU A 91 14.42 -20.88 -7.09
CA LEU A 91 13.69 -22.15 -7.03
C LEU A 91 12.28 -21.97 -7.57
N PRO A 92 11.74 -22.99 -8.27
CA PRO A 92 10.34 -23.01 -8.66
C PRO A 92 9.42 -22.76 -7.46
N LYS A 93 8.39 -21.95 -7.67
CA LYS A 93 7.36 -21.69 -6.65
C LYS A 93 6.62 -23.00 -6.35
N PRO A 94 6.41 -23.38 -5.08
CA PRO A 94 5.60 -24.55 -4.75
C PRO A 94 4.13 -24.29 -5.12
N GLU A 95 3.36 -25.34 -5.44
CA GLU A 95 1.94 -25.23 -5.77
C GLU A 95 1.13 -24.54 -4.66
N GLY A 96 1.49 -24.82 -3.40
CA GLY A 96 0.88 -24.22 -2.22
C GLY A 96 1.42 -22.84 -1.82
N LEU A 97 2.12 -22.08 -2.66
CA LEU A 97 2.66 -20.77 -2.24
C LEU A 97 1.54 -19.81 -1.80
N LEU A 98 1.65 -19.22 -0.60
CA LEU A 98 0.72 -18.21 -0.10
C LEU A 98 1.10 -16.82 -0.59
N THR A 99 0.16 -16.13 -1.24
CA THR A 99 0.34 -14.80 -1.83
C THR A 99 -0.76 -13.81 -1.46
N GLN A 100 -1.94 -14.30 -1.08
CA GLN A 100 -3.12 -13.51 -0.74
C GLN A 100 -3.69 -13.88 0.62
N ASN A 101 -4.36 -12.93 1.27
CA ASN A 101 -4.92 -13.12 2.61
C ASN A 101 -6.13 -14.06 2.59
N GLU A 102 -6.85 -14.08 1.48
CA GLU A 102 -8.00 -14.96 1.23
C GLU A 102 -7.62 -16.42 1.42
N GLU A 103 -6.40 -16.80 1.04
CA GLU A 103 -5.86 -18.16 1.13
C GLU A 103 -5.65 -18.63 2.58
N LEU A 104 -5.48 -17.70 3.51
CA LEU A 104 -5.49 -17.97 4.96
C LEU A 104 -6.93 -17.89 5.50
N TRP A 105 -7.68 -16.88 5.06
CA TRP A 105 -9.02 -16.57 5.56
C TRP A 105 -10.02 -17.70 5.28
N GLU A 106 -10.08 -18.21 4.05
CA GLU A 106 -11.07 -19.20 3.62
C GLU A 106 -11.13 -20.45 4.52
N PRO A 107 -10.03 -21.20 4.73
CA PRO A 107 -10.06 -22.38 5.60
C PRO A 107 -10.33 -22.03 7.07
N LEU A 108 -9.78 -20.92 7.59
CA LEU A 108 -10.04 -20.49 8.98
C LEU A 108 -11.51 -20.12 9.19
N TYR A 109 -12.10 -19.42 8.23
CA TYR A 109 -13.47 -18.97 8.29
C TYR A 109 -14.47 -20.11 8.12
N ALA A 110 -14.14 -21.12 7.31
CA ALA A 110 -14.92 -22.36 7.21
C ALA A 110 -14.99 -23.08 8.57
N CYS A 111 -13.86 -23.21 9.27
CA CYS A 111 -13.85 -23.74 10.63
C CYS A 111 -14.72 -22.91 11.58
N TYR A 112 -14.63 -21.57 11.51
CA TYR A 112 -15.40 -20.68 12.36
C TYR A 112 -16.91 -20.84 12.17
N GLN A 113 -17.36 -20.85 10.90
CA GLN A 113 -18.77 -21.03 10.56
C GLN A 113 -19.32 -22.37 11.06
N SER A 114 -18.57 -23.46 10.85
CA SER A 114 -19.00 -24.78 11.27
C SER A 114 -19.06 -24.91 12.80
N LEU A 115 -18.04 -24.43 13.53
CA LEU A 115 -18.07 -24.42 15.00
C LEU A 115 -19.25 -23.61 15.54
N GLN A 116 -19.55 -22.46 14.92
CA GLN A 116 -20.68 -21.63 15.34
C GLN A 116 -22.03 -22.33 15.11
N ALA A 117 -22.17 -23.04 13.98
CA ALA A 117 -23.38 -23.77 13.64
C ALA A 117 -23.60 -25.02 14.51
N CYS A 118 -22.54 -25.76 14.85
CA CYS A 118 -22.57 -26.93 15.72
C CYS A 118 -22.60 -26.58 17.22
N GLY A 119 -22.98 -25.35 17.59
CA GLY A 119 -23.13 -24.94 18.99
C GLY A 119 -21.82 -24.76 19.77
N MET A 120 -20.67 -24.76 19.09
CA MET A 120 -19.33 -24.61 19.68
C MET A 120 -18.80 -23.17 19.59
N GLY A 121 -19.68 -22.19 19.68
CA GLY A 121 -19.34 -20.77 19.52
C GLY A 121 -18.30 -20.26 20.54
N ILE A 122 -18.21 -20.84 21.74
CA ILE A 122 -17.18 -20.46 22.72
C ILE A 122 -15.77 -20.74 22.18
N ILE A 123 -15.59 -21.89 21.51
CA ILE A 123 -14.31 -22.27 20.89
C ILE A 123 -14.05 -21.40 19.66
N ALA A 124 -15.07 -21.19 18.81
CA ALA A 124 -14.97 -20.38 17.60
C ALA A 124 -14.50 -18.94 17.91
N ASN A 125 -14.98 -18.36 19.02
CA ASN A 125 -14.67 -17.00 19.45
C ASN A 125 -13.42 -16.88 20.35
N GLY A 126 -12.62 -17.95 20.46
CA GLY A 126 -11.30 -17.95 21.11
C GLY A 126 -10.17 -17.67 20.12
N ASP A 127 -9.11 -18.48 20.15
CA ASP A 127 -7.90 -18.32 19.33
C ASP A 127 -8.16 -18.33 17.81
N LEU A 128 -9.23 -18.99 17.36
CA LEU A 128 -9.62 -18.98 15.96
C LEU A 128 -10.06 -17.57 15.51
N LEU A 129 -10.87 -16.88 16.32
CA LEU A 129 -11.29 -15.51 16.05
C LEU A 129 -10.11 -14.53 16.12
N ASP A 130 -9.19 -14.73 17.06
CA ASP A 130 -7.98 -13.93 17.15
C ASP A 130 -7.09 -14.08 15.91
N THR A 131 -6.91 -15.32 15.44
CA THR A 131 -6.17 -15.60 14.20
C THR A 131 -6.87 -14.99 12.98
N LEU A 132 -8.20 -15.12 12.87
CA LEU A 132 -8.99 -14.49 11.80
C LEU A 132 -8.80 -12.96 11.76
N ARG A 133 -8.82 -12.31 12.92
CA ARG A 133 -8.54 -10.86 13.03
C ARG A 133 -7.13 -10.52 12.56
N ARG A 134 -6.13 -11.32 12.95
CA ARG A 134 -4.72 -11.15 12.53
C ARG A 134 -4.54 -11.32 11.02
N VAL A 135 -5.28 -12.21 10.36
CA VAL A 135 -5.24 -12.36 8.90
C VAL A 135 -5.62 -11.07 8.18
N LYS A 136 -6.66 -10.36 8.62
CA LYS A 136 -7.06 -9.09 7.99
C LYS A 136 -6.23 -7.89 8.43
N CYS A 137 -5.74 -7.89 9.67
CA CYS A 137 -4.92 -6.81 10.21
C CYS A 137 -3.49 -6.83 9.65
N PHE A 138 -2.86 -8.01 9.60
CA PHE A 138 -1.47 -8.20 9.20
C PHE A 138 -1.34 -8.95 7.88
N GLY A 139 -1.98 -10.13 7.80
CA GLY A 139 -2.02 -10.94 6.59
C GLY A 139 -0.67 -11.46 6.10
N VAL A 140 -0.66 -11.98 4.87
CA VAL A 140 0.51 -12.51 4.17
C VAL A 140 1.70 -11.54 4.13
N PRO A 141 1.53 -10.23 3.87
CA PRO A 141 2.66 -9.31 3.87
C PRO A 141 3.11 -8.89 5.27
N LEU A 142 2.45 -9.34 6.36
CA LEU A 142 2.61 -8.90 7.76
C LEU A 142 2.30 -7.40 7.98
N VAL A 143 3.04 -6.53 7.31
CA VAL A 143 2.83 -5.08 7.27
C VAL A 143 3.05 -4.66 5.83
N ARG A 144 2.01 -4.10 5.20
CA ARG A 144 2.15 -3.49 3.88
C ARG A 144 3.12 -2.32 3.96
N ILE A 145 3.90 -2.10 2.92
CA ILE A 145 4.81 -0.95 2.85
C ILE A 145 4.27 0.12 1.90
N ASP A 146 4.59 1.37 2.20
CA ASP A 146 4.46 2.45 1.24
C ASP A 146 5.77 2.64 0.49
N ILE A 147 5.67 3.02 -0.78
CA ILE A 147 6.78 3.52 -1.56
C ILE A 147 6.73 5.04 -1.54
N ARG A 148 7.86 5.70 -1.30
CA ARG A 148 7.94 7.17 -1.33
C ARG A 148 9.16 7.62 -2.11
N GLN A 149 8.98 8.56 -3.03
CA GLN A 149 10.03 9.19 -3.82
C GLN A 149 9.63 10.64 -4.14
N GLU A 150 10.61 11.52 -4.30
CA GLU A 150 10.36 12.91 -4.69
C GLU A 150 9.97 13.06 -6.16
N SER A 151 9.09 14.03 -6.45
CA SER A 151 8.59 14.38 -7.79
C SER A 151 9.68 14.68 -8.81
N THR A 152 10.78 15.31 -8.37
CA THR A 152 11.95 15.65 -9.20
C THR A 152 12.51 14.41 -9.91
N ARG A 153 12.66 13.29 -9.17
CA ARG A 153 13.21 12.04 -9.71
C ARG A 153 12.33 11.42 -10.79
N HIS A 154 11.01 11.60 -10.71
CA HIS A 154 10.09 11.16 -11.76
C HIS A 154 10.21 12.03 -13.01
N THR A 155 10.35 13.34 -12.81
CA THR A 155 10.50 14.32 -13.89
C THR A 155 11.81 14.10 -14.66
N GLU A 156 12.92 13.89 -13.96
CA GLU A 156 14.23 13.59 -14.57
C GLU A 156 14.22 12.27 -15.36
N ALA A 157 13.61 11.22 -14.81
CA ALA A 157 13.48 9.93 -15.48
C ALA A 157 12.67 10.02 -16.78
N LEU A 158 11.54 10.75 -16.77
CA LEU A 158 10.74 11.00 -17.97
C LEU A 158 11.45 11.95 -18.96
N GLY A 159 12.21 12.93 -18.46
CA GLY A 159 13.10 13.77 -19.26
C GLY A 159 14.11 12.96 -20.03
N GLU A 160 14.85 12.10 -19.34
CA GLU A 160 15.86 11.23 -19.94
C GLU A 160 15.24 10.29 -20.99
N LEU A 161 14.09 9.71 -20.68
CA LEU A 161 13.34 8.84 -21.59
C LEU A 161 12.89 9.58 -22.86
N THR A 162 12.29 10.77 -22.72
CA THR A 162 11.78 11.55 -23.85
C THR A 162 12.90 12.07 -24.75
N ARG A 163 14.05 12.46 -24.16
CA ARG A 163 15.27 12.84 -24.91
C ARG A 163 15.84 11.66 -25.67
N TYR A 164 15.95 10.48 -25.02
CA TYR A 164 16.42 9.26 -25.67
C TYR A 164 15.58 8.85 -26.88
N LEU A 165 14.25 8.98 -26.76
CA LEU A 165 13.31 8.65 -27.85
C LEU A 165 13.22 9.73 -28.94
N GLY A 166 13.90 10.87 -28.79
CA GLY A 166 13.82 12.00 -29.72
C GLY A 166 12.44 12.69 -29.75
N ILE A 167 11.64 12.54 -28.69
CA ILE A 167 10.30 13.15 -28.56
C ILE A 167 10.40 14.61 -28.14
N GLY A 168 11.43 14.95 -27.36
CA GLY A 168 11.67 16.27 -26.81
C GLY A 168 12.31 16.16 -25.43
N ASP A 169 12.17 17.20 -24.62
CA ASP A 169 12.69 17.23 -23.25
C ASP A 169 11.56 17.55 -22.27
N TYR A 170 11.01 16.51 -21.63
CA TYR A 170 9.89 16.62 -20.69
C TYR A 170 10.15 17.64 -19.57
N GLU A 171 11.39 17.79 -19.11
CA GLU A 171 11.74 18.72 -18.02
C GLU A 171 11.52 20.19 -18.42
N SER A 172 11.72 20.50 -19.70
CA SER A 172 11.59 21.84 -20.27
C SER A 172 10.15 22.23 -20.66
N TRP A 173 9.24 21.26 -20.66
CA TRP A 173 7.87 21.48 -21.10
C TRP A 173 7.05 22.27 -20.09
N SER A 174 6.08 23.03 -20.60
CA SER A 174 5.08 23.68 -19.75
C SER A 174 4.22 22.64 -19.04
N GLU A 175 3.60 23.00 -17.91
CA GLU A 175 2.70 22.08 -17.19
C GLU A 175 1.55 21.56 -18.07
N ALA A 176 1.05 22.40 -18.98
CA ALA A 176 0.02 21.99 -19.94
C ALA A 176 0.54 20.94 -20.94
N ASP A 177 1.76 21.13 -21.46
CA ASP A 177 2.40 20.18 -22.38
C ASP A 177 2.74 18.86 -21.69
N LYS A 178 3.19 18.90 -20.43
CA LYS A 178 3.41 17.71 -19.59
C LYS A 178 2.11 16.92 -19.43
N GLN A 179 1.02 17.56 -19.01
CA GLN A 179 -0.29 16.89 -18.88
C GLN A 179 -0.76 16.30 -20.21
N ALA A 180 -0.62 17.04 -21.32
CA ALA A 180 -1.02 16.57 -22.64
C ALA A 180 -0.23 15.33 -23.08
N PHE A 181 1.09 15.31 -22.87
CA PHE A 181 1.93 14.15 -23.12
C PHE A 181 1.51 12.96 -22.26
N LEU A 182 1.40 13.16 -20.94
CA LEU A 182 1.09 12.09 -19.99
C LEU A 182 -0.26 11.46 -20.30
N ILE A 183 -1.32 12.24 -20.50
CA ILE A 183 -2.66 11.73 -20.81
C ILE A 183 -2.65 10.94 -22.12
N ARG A 184 -1.91 11.40 -23.13
CA ARG A 184 -1.76 10.68 -24.40
C ARG A 184 -1.09 9.33 -24.19
N GLU A 185 0.06 9.30 -23.52
CA GLU A 185 0.80 8.05 -23.30
C GLU A 185 0.09 7.11 -22.32
N LEU A 186 -0.63 7.63 -21.33
CA LEU A 186 -1.48 6.85 -20.42
C LEU A 186 -2.61 6.13 -21.15
N ASN A 187 -3.17 6.72 -22.21
CA ASN A 187 -4.17 6.08 -23.07
C ASN A 187 -3.56 5.21 -24.19
N SER A 188 -2.27 5.35 -24.48
CA SER A 188 -1.59 4.59 -25.53
C SER A 188 -1.58 3.08 -25.23
N LYS A 189 -1.80 2.25 -26.26
CA LYS A 189 -1.61 0.79 -26.17
C LYS A 189 -0.21 0.36 -26.60
N ARG A 190 0.56 1.28 -27.18
CA ARG A 190 1.95 1.05 -27.60
C ARG A 190 2.85 1.32 -26.38
N PRO A 191 3.82 0.45 -26.08
CA PRO A 191 4.77 0.68 -25.00
C PRO A 191 5.66 1.89 -25.33
N LEU A 192 5.96 2.68 -24.30
CA LEU A 192 6.86 3.83 -24.34
C LEU A 192 8.28 3.43 -23.96
N LEU A 193 8.45 2.59 -22.94
CA LEU A 193 9.77 2.23 -22.41
C LEU A 193 10.55 1.32 -23.39
N PRO A 194 11.79 1.69 -23.82
CA PRO A 194 12.57 0.86 -24.70
C PRO A 194 13.01 -0.45 -24.01
N ARG A 195 12.94 -1.57 -24.72
CA ARG A 195 13.22 -2.91 -24.16
C ARG A 195 14.67 -3.09 -23.68
N ASN A 196 15.63 -2.53 -24.41
CA ASN A 196 17.06 -2.61 -24.10
C ASN A 196 17.60 -1.19 -24.00
N TRP A 197 17.30 -0.53 -22.89
CA TRP A 197 17.75 0.82 -22.60
C TRP A 197 18.83 0.81 -21.51
N GLN A 198 19.80 1.72 -21.60
CA GLN A 198 20.82 1.95 -20.58
C GLN A 198 20.67 3.39 -20.06
N PRO A 199 19.71 3.62 -19.14
CA PRO A 199 19.55 4.92 -18.52
C PRO A 199 20.67 5.22 -17.51
N SER A 200 20.71 6.44 -17.00
CA SER A 200 21.49 6.80 -15.82
C SER A 200 21.09 5.96 -14.60
N ALA A 201 21.99 5.85 -13.62
CA ALA A 201 21.74 5.06 -12.40
C ALA A 201 20.49 5.54 -11.63
N GLU A 202 20.26 6.87 -11.62
CA GLU A 202 19.12 7.45 -10.93
C GLU A 202 17.78 7.14 -11.60
N THR A 203 17.75 7.19 -12.92
CA THR A 203 16.59 6.79 -13.73
C THR A 203 16.36 5.28 -13.62
N CYS A 204 17.43 4.48 -13.65
CA CYS A 204 17.35 3.03 -13.45
C CYS A 204 16.65 2.68 -12.13
N GLU A 205 17.06 3.29 -11.02
CA GLU A 205 16.43 3.05 -9.70
C GLU A 205 14.93 3.40 -9.66
N VAL A 206 14.49 4.45 -10.37
CA VAL A 206 13.07 4.81 -10.47
C VAL A 206 12.28 3.75 -11.24
N LEU A 207 12.83 3.24 -12.34
CA LEU A 207 12.21 2.20 -13.15
C LEU A 207 12.19 0.86 -12.43
N ASP A 208 13.32 0.43 -11.86
CA ASP A 208 13.47 -0.83 -11.14
C ASP A 208 12.56 -0.87 -9.91
N THR A 209 12.39 0.27 -9.23
CA THR A 209 11.38 0.42 -8.18
C THR A 209 9.98 0.11 -8.68
N CYS A 210 9.58 0.69 -9.81
CA CYS A 210 8.24 0.47 -10.37
C CYS A 210 8.06 -0.99 -10.80
N GLN A 211 9.13 -1.62 -11.31
CA GLN A 211 9.15 -3.04 -11.61
C GLN A 211 8.96 -3.89 -10.35
N VAL A 212 9.64 -3.58 -9.24
CA VAL A 212 9.42 -4.27 -7.94
C VAL A 212 7.97 -4.17 -7.49
N ILE A 213 7.32 -3.01 -7.68
CA ILE A 213 5.91 -2.81 -7.35
C ILE A 213 5.02 -3.70 -8.21
N ALA A 214 5.29 -3.81 -9.51
CA ALA A 214 4.53 -4.65 -10.44
C ALA A 214 4.75 -6.16 -10.22
N GLU A 215 5.95 -6.56 -9.80
CA GLU A 215 6.31 -7.96 -9.49
C GLU A 215 5.76 -8.43 -8.13
N ALA A 216 5.58 -7.51 -7.18
CA ALA A 216 5.09 -7.84 -5.85
C ALA A 216 3.63 -8.32 -5.89
N PRO A 217 3.25 -9.31 -5.06
CA PRO A 217 1.85 -9.71 -4.93
C PRO A 217 0.97 -8.50 -4.58
N GLN A 218 -0.16 -8.36 -5.27
CA GLN A 218 -1.14 -7.30 -4.98
C GLN A 218 -1.49 -7.33 -3.50
N GLY A 219 -1.46 -6.15 -2.86
CA GLY A 219 -1.66 -6.02 -1.42
C GLY A 219 -0.36 -5.96 -0.60
N SER A 220 0.82 -6.17 -1.20
CA SER A 220 2.10 -5.99 -0.49
C SER A 220 2.47 -4.51 -0.32
N ILE A 221 2.15 -3.70 -1.33
CA ILE A 221 2.33 -2.24 -1.33
C ILE A 221 0.99 -1.58 -1.03
N ALA A 222 0.96 -0.62 -0.11
CA ALA A 222 -0.26 0.07 0.28
C ALA A 222 -0.51 1.34 -0.55
N ALA A 223 0.53 2.12 -0.84
CA ALA A 223 0.46 3.32 -1.67
C ALA A 223 1.84 3.71 -2.23
N TYR A 224 1.81 4.60 -3.23
CA TYR A 224 2.95 5.37 -3.71
C TYR A 224 2.78 6.84 -3.28
N VAL A 225 3.65 7.35 -2.42
CA VAL A 225 3.69 8.74 -1.97
C VAL A 225 4.68 9.53 -2.81
N ILE A 226 4.28 10.72 -3.25
CA ILE A 226 5.12 11.63 -4.04
C ILE A 226 5.51 12.81 -3.15
N SER A 227 6.75 12.83 -2.66
CA SER A 227 7.29 14.01 -1.97
C SER A 227 7.43 15.19 -2.92
N MET A 228 7.42 16.40 -2.37
CA MET A 228 7.54 17.65 -3.11
C MET A 228 6.55 17.72 -4.29
N ALA A 229 5.32 17.22 -4.10
CA ALA A 229 4.29 17.30 -5.12
C ALA A 229 3.81 18.75 -5.25
N LYS A 230 3.80 19.28 -6.48
CA LYS A 230 3.45 20.69 -6.77
C LYS A 230 2.35 20.82 -7.81
N THR A 231 2.26 19.88 -8.74
CA THR A 231 1.45 20.00 -9.94
C THR A 231 0.70 18.70 -10.26
N PRO A 232 -0.38 18.76 -11.08
CA PRO A 232 -1.07 17.55 -11.56
C PRO A 232 -0.13 16.60 -12.32
N SER A 233 0.83 17.11 -13.08
CA SER A 233 1.76 16.28 -13.84
C SER A 233 2.63 15.38 -12.95
N ASP A 234 2.95 15.80 -11.72
CA ASP A 234 3.69 14.96 -10.75
C ASP A 234 2.94 13.65 -10.45
N VAL A 235 1.62 13.73 -10.24
CA VAL A 235 0.77 12.56 -9.97
C VAL A 235 0.60 11.68 -11.22
N LEU A 236 0.37 12.31 -12.37
CA LEU A 236 0.20 11.60 -13.64
C LEU A 236 1.50 10.91 -14.10
N ALA A 237 2.66 11.49 -13.82
CA ALA A 237 3.97 10.94 -14.16
C ALA A 237 4.19 9.57 -13.49
N VAL A 238 3.91 9.46 -12.19
CA VAL A 238 4.02 8.17 -11.47
C VAL A 238 3.06 7.13 -12.04
N HIS A 239 1.81 7.52 -12.37
CA HIS A 239 0.89 6.59 -13.01
C HIS A 239 1.40 6.09 -14.37
N LEU A 240 2.08 6.94 -15.16
CA LEU A 240 2.69 6.53 -16.41
C LEU A 240 3.84 5.55 -16.18
N LEU A 241 4.73 5.83 -15.22
CA LEU A 241 5.84 4.93 -14.88
C LEU A 241 5.35 3.56 -14.38
N LEU A 242 4.33 3.55 -13.51
CA LEU A 242 3.72 2.30 -13.02
C LEU A 242 3.03 1.51 -14.15
N LYS A 243 2.38 2.20 -15.09
CA LYS A 243 1.80 1.57 -16.28
C LYS A 243 2.89 0.91 -17.13
N GLU A 244 3.97 1.62 -17.42
CA GLU A 244 5.07 1.10 -18.24
C GLU A 244 5.84 -0.04 -17.54
N ALA A 245 5.83 -0.08 -16.20
CA ALA A 245 6.33 -1.21 -15.42
C ALA A 245 5.40 -2.45 -15.45
N GLY A 246 4.20 -2.35 -16.03
CA GLY A 246 3.26 -3.46 -16.17
C GLY A 246 2.37 -3.72 -14.96
N ILE A 247 2.08 -2.70 -14.14
CA ILE A 247 1.18 -2.85 -12.99
C ILE A 247 -0.21 -3.36 -13.44
N GLY A 248 -0.69 -4.44 -12.81
CA GLY A 248 -1.96 -5.08 -13.17
C GLY A 248 -3.19 -4.61 -12.38
N PHE A 249 -3.01 -3.66 -11.46
CA PHE A 249 -4.06 -3.17 -10.55
C PHE A 249 -3.91 -1.68 -10.28
N ALA A 250 -4.96 -1.04 -9.74
CA ALA A 250 -4.91 0.37 -9.40
C ALA A 250 -4.07 0.59 -8.13
N MET A 251 -2.93 1.25 -8.29
CA MET A 251 -2.06 1.67 -7.18
C MET A 251 -2.51 3.04 -6.67
N PRO A 252 -2.82 3.21 -5.37
CA PRO A 252 -3.07 4.52 -4.79
C PRO A 252 -1.81 5.39 -4.87
N VAL A 253 -1.87 6.47 -5.66
CA VAL A 253 -0.81 7.48 -5.74
C VAL A 253 -1.27 8.72 -4.95
N ALA A 254 -0.47 9.11 -3.96
CA ALA A 254 -0.79 10.20 -3.05
C ALA A 254 0.24 11.33 -3.16
N PRO A 255 -0.16 12.53 -3.58
CA PRO A 255 0.71 13.70 -3.47
C PRO A 255 0.93 14.06 -2.01
N LEU A 256 2.17 14.37 -1.64
CA LEU A 256 2.53 14.98 -0.37
C LEU A 256 2.77 16.47 -0.58
N PHE A 257 1.86 17.28 -0.03
CA PHE A 257 2.00 18.74 0.01
C PHE A 257 2.70 19.12 1.32
N GLU A 258 3.93 19.61 1.20
CA GLU A 258 4.82 19.79 2.35
C GLU A 258 5.49 21.17 2.44
N THR A 259 5.23 22.10 1.51
CA THR A 259 5.57 23.54 1.66
C THR A 259 4.31 24.39 1.84
N LEU A 260 4.46 25.64 2.27
CA LEU A 260 3.32 26.55 2.44
C LEU A 260 2.60 26.80 1.12
N ASP A 261 3.34 27.08 0.06
CA ASP A 261 2.77 27.35 -1.27
C ASP A 261 2.08 26.11 -1.83
N ASP A 262 2.70 24.94 -1.69
CA ASP A 262 2.11 23.68 -2.15
C ASP A 262 0.81 23.36 -1.39
N LEU A 263 0.74 23.64 -0.08
CA LEU A 263 -0.50 23.51 0.70
C LEU A 263 -1.60 24.48 0.24
N ASN A 264 -1.23 25.73 -0.07
CA ASN A 264 -2.18 26.71 -0.59
C ASN A 264 -2.70 26.30 -1.97
N ASN A 265 -1.86 25.68 -2.80
CA ASN A 265 -2.22 25.22 -4.15
C ASN A 265 -2.82 23.81 -4.20
N ALA A 266 -2.75 23.03 -3.11
CA ALA A 266 -3.20 21.64 -3.06
C ALA A 266 -4.63 21.44 -3.59
N ASN A 267 -5.55 22.33 -3.21
CA ASN A 267 -6.94 22.24 -3.68
C ASN A 267 -7.07 22.46 -5.19
N ASP A 268 -6.33 23.40 -5.76
CA ASP A 268 -6.37 23.71 -7.19
C ASP A 268 -5.77 22.57 -8.00
N VAL A 269 -4.64 22.02 -7.54
CA VAL A 269 -3.99 20.83 -8.13
C VAL A 269 -4.95 19.65 -8.15
N MET A 270 -5.59 19.35 -7.02
CA MET A 270 -6.52 18.22 -6.94
C MET A 270 -7.82 18.47 -7.72
N THR A 271 -8.31 19.71 -7.76
CA THR A 271 -9.48 20.07 -8.59
C THR A 271 -9.17 19.82 -10.06
N GLN A 272 -7.99 20.22 -10.53
CA GLN A 272 -7.56 19.99 -11.91
C GLN A 272 -7.42 18.50 -12.22
N LEU A 273 -6.80 17.71 -11.34
CA LEU A 273 -6.73 16.25 -11.50
C LEU A 273 -8.13 15.62 -11.58
N LEU A 274 -9.04 16.03 -10.71
CA LEU A 274 -10.41 15.53 -10.67
C LEU A 274 -11.29 16.02 -11.82
N ASN A 275 -10.83 16.98 -12.64
CA ASN A 275 -11.47 17.37 -13.90
C ASN A 275 -10.97 16.57 -15.10
N ILE A 276 -9.93 15.75 -14.94
CA ILE A 276 -9.42 14.84 -15.98
C ILE A 276 -10.20 13.52 -15.90
N ASP A 277 -11.11 13.27 -16.84
CA ASP A 277 -11.98 12.08 -16.84
C ASP A 277 -11.19 10.76 -16.74
N TRP A 278 -10.04 10.67 -17.42
CA TRP A 278 -9.16 9.51 -17.34
C TRP A 278 -8.70 9.24 -15.90
N TYR A 279 -8.30 10.29 -15.18
CA TYR A 279 -7.84 10.18 -13.79
C TYR A 279 -8.98 9.80 -12.86
N ARG A 280 -10.16 10.45 -13.01
CA ARG A 280 -11.37 10.10 -12.25
C ARG A 280 -11.72 8.62 -12.36
N GLY A 281 -11.64 8.07 -13.58
CA GLY A 281 -11.91 6.66 -13.85
C GLY A 281 -10.87 5.72 -13.23
N LEU A 282 -9.59 6.12 -13.24
CA LEU A 282 -8.49 5.33 -12.68
C LEU A 282 -8.61 5.13 -11.17
N ILE A 283 -8.90 6.21 -10.44
CA ILE A 283 -8.88 6.23 -8.96
C ILE A 283 -10.10 5.57 -8.32
N GLN A 284 -11.09 5.15 -9.12
CA GLN A 284 -12.26 4.37 -8.66
C GLN A 284 -13.00 5.04 -7.49
N GLY A 285 -13.13 6.36 -7.54
CA GLY A 285 -13.83 7.13 -6.51
C GLY A 285 -13.06 7.29 -5.20
N LYS A 286 -11.77 6.95 -5.12
CA LYS A 286 -10.97 7.05 -3.89
C LYS A 286 -9.68 7.84 -4.12
N GLN A 287 -9.42 8.83 -3.28
CA GLN A 287 -8.18 9.61 -3.35
C GLN A 287 -7.52 9.68 -1.99
N MET A 288 -6.19 9.51 -1.96
CA MET A 288 -5.38 9.76 -0.78
C MET A 288 -4.51 10.99 -1.02
N VAL A 289 -4.44 11.87 -0.02
CA VAL A 289 -3.55 13.05 -0.02
C VAL A 289 -2.76 13.04 1.28
N MET A 290 -1.44 13.23 1.20
CA MET A 290 -0.58 13.29 2.37
C MET A 290 -0.27 14.75 2.75
N ILE A 291 -0.29 15.04 4.06
CA ILE A 291 -0.04 16.38 4.60
C ILE A 291 1.25 16.36 5.42
N GLY A 292 2.22 17.20 5.04
CA GLY A 292 3.52 17.30 5.69
C GLY A 292 3.55 18.31 6.84
N TYR A 293 3.39 17.86 8.08
CA TYR A 293 3.38 18.75 9.26
C TYR A 293 4.73 19.42 9.52
N SER A 294 5.76 18.61 9.76
CA SER A 294 7.09 19.10 10.14
C SER A 294 7.75 19.91 9.03
N ASP A 295 7.61 19.48 7.78
CA ASP A 295 8.28 20.10 6.64
C ASP A 295 7.65 21.46 6.31
N SER A 296 6.32 21.61 6.35
CA SER A 296 5.69 22.93 6.17
C SER A 296 5.97 23.87 7.35
N ALA A 297 6.11 23.33 8.56
CA ALA A 297 6.51 24.12 9.72
C ALA A 297 7.98 24.59 9.64
N LYS A 298 8.87 23.81 9.01
CA LYS A 298 10.24 24.20 8.73
C LYS A 298 10.31 25.31 7.68
N ASP A 299 9.40 25.30 6.72
CA ASP A 299 9.29 26.29 5.65
C ASP A 299 8.76 27.65 6.16
N ALA A 300 7.59 27.67 6.80
CA ALA A 300 6.89 28.91 7.14
C ALA A 300 6.63 29.15 8.65
N GLY A 301 7.16 28.28 9.50
CA GLY A 301 6.87 28.29 10.94
C GLY A 301 5.53 27.62 11.30
N VAL A 302 5.43 27.16 12.55
CA VAL A 302 4.32 26.28 13.00
C VAL A 302 2.93 26.90 12.88
N MET A 303 2.80 28.22 13.08
CA MET A 303 1.50 28.90 13.07
C MET A 303 0.92 28.99 11.66
N ALA A 304 1.75 29.44 10.70
CA ALA A 304 1.35 29.54 9.30
C ALA A 304 1.07 28.15 8.72
N ALA A 305 1.96 27.18 8.97
CA ALA A 305 1.78 25.81 8.51
C ALA A 305 0.49 25.18 9.05
N SER A 306 0.19 25.32 10.34
CA SER A 306 -1.02 24.75 10.95
C SER A 306 -2.29 25.34 10.35
N TRP A 307 -2.32 26.65 10.10
CA TRP A 307 -3.47 27.31 9.48
C TRP A 307 -3.64 26.92 8.01
N ALA A 308 -2.55 26.91 7.24
CA ALA A 308 -2.56 26.47 5.84
C ALA A 308 -3.05 25.02 5.70
N GLN A 309 -2.60 24.12 6.59
CA GLN A 309 -3.06 22.74 6.62
C GLN A 309 -4.54 22.61 6.93
N TYR A 310 -5.07 23.42 7.84
CA TYR A 310 -6.50 23.44 8.15
C TYR A 310 -7.31 23.86 6.91
N GLN A 311 -6.91 24.95 6.26
CA GLN A 311 -7.57 25.48 5.08
C GLN A 311 -7.49 24.50 3.90
N ALA A 312 -6.32 23.91 3.65
CA ALA A 312 -6.10 22.94 2.58
C ALA A 312 -6.99 21.69 2.76
N GLN A 313 -7.03 21.13 3.97
CA GLN A 313 -7.88 19.97 4.28
C GLN A 313 -9.37 20.28 4.09
N ASP A 314 -9.85 21.41 4.63
CA ASP A 314 -11.25 21.83 4.48
C ASP A 314 -11.63 22.03 3.00
N ALA A 315 -10.75 22.64 2.20
CA ALA A 315 -10.96 22.81 0.77
C ALA A 315 -10.99 21.46 0.02
N LEU A 316 -10.02 20.58 0.28
CA LEU A 316 -9.96 19.25 -0.33
C LEU A 316 -11.19 18.40 0.02
N ILE A 317 -11.65 18.41 1.27
CA ILE A 317 -12.86 17.71 1.69
C ILE A 317 -14.06 18.16 0.86
N LYS A 318 -14.26 19.48 0.72
CA LYS A 318 -15.37 20.04 -0.06
C LYS A 318 -15.28 19.69 -1.54
N THR A 319 -14.08 19.77 -2.11
CA THR A 319 -13.82 19.42 -3.52
C THR A 319 -14.10 17.94 -3.79
N CYS A 320 -13.60 17.05 -2.94
CA CYS A 320 -13.83 15.61 -3.07
C CYS A 320 -15.30 15.23 -2.83
N GLU A 321 -15.97 15.79 -1.83
CA GLU A 321 -17.40 15.56 -1.58
C GLU A 321 -18.25 15.98 -2.79
N LYS A 322 -17.99 17.17 -3.35
CA LYS A 322 -18.68 17.65 -4.56
C LYS A 322 -18.41 16.75 -5.78
N ALA A 323 -17.21 16.18 -5.86
CA ALA A 323 -16.80 15.29 -6.94
C ALA A 323 -17.23 13.82 -6.74
N GLY A 324 -17.85 13.47 -5.60
CA GLY A 324 -18.21 12.10 -5.25
C GLY A 324 -17.00 11.18 -5.00
N ILE A 325 -15.90 11.75 -4.49
CA ILE A 325 -14.65 11.05 -4.20
C ILE A 325 -14.49 10.87 -2.69
N GLU A 326 -14.23 9.63 -2.25
CA GLU A 326 -13.83 9.31 -0.88
C GLU A 326 -12.37 9.78 -0.67
N LEU A 327 -12.20 10.83 0.12
CA LEU A 327 -10.88 11.38 0.47
C LEU A 327 -10.37 10.75 1.77
N THR A 328 -9.18 10.16 1.71
CA THR A 328 -8.39 9.78 2.89
C THR A 328 -7.22 10.75 3.06
N LEU A 329 -7.20 11.45 4.19
CA LEU A 329 -6.06 12.29 4.58
C LEU A 329 -5.01 11.43 5.28
N PHE A 330 -3.80 11.41 4.72
CA PHE A 330 -2.65 10.74 5.31
C PHE A 330 -1.80 11.76 6.08
N HIS A 331 -1.83 11.67 7.40
CA HIS A 331 -1.09 12.57 8.28
C HIS A 331 0.37 12.13 8.37
N GLY A 332 1.30 12.98 7.91
CA GLY A 332 2.73 12.75 8.05
C GLY A 332 3.22 12.87 9.50
N ARG A 333 4.53 12.72 9.70
CA ARG A 333 5.17 12.82 11.02
C ARG A 333 4.92 14.18 11.69
N GLY A 334 4.85 14.17 13.01
CA GLY A 334 4.76 15.38 13.83
C GLY A 334 3.33 15.88 14.02
N GLY A 335 3.19 17.19 14.23
CA GLY A 335 1.91 17.82 14.54
C GLY A 335 1.34 17.39 15.90
N SER A 336 0.13 17.88 16.22
CA SER A 336 -0.57 17.49 17.44
C SER A 336 -1.11 16.05 17.40
N ILE A 337 -1.29 15.50 16.20
CA ILE A 337 -1.85 14.16 15.97
C ILE A 337 -0.84 13.08 16.39
N GLY A 338 0.46 13.26 16.12
CA GLY A 338 1.51 12.30 16.44
C GLY A 338 1.92 12.24 17.93
N ARG A 339 1.16 12.87 18.85
CA ARG A 339 1.53 12.97 20.28
C ARG A 339 1.15 11.74 21.11
N GLY A 340 0.31 10.85 20.59
CA GLY A 340 -0.28 9.74 21.36
C GLY A 340 -1.24 10.19 22.47
N GLY A 341 -1.90 9.21 23.10
CA GLY A 341 -2.76 9.40 24.27
C GLY A 341 -3.92 10.40 24.09
N ALA A 342 -4.31 11.06 25.18
CA ALA A 342 -5.39 12.05 25.18
C ALA A 342 -5.14 13.27 24.25
N PRO A 343 -3.90 13.81 24.11
CA PRO A 343 -3.62 14.88 23.16
C PRO A 343 -3.92 14.50 21.70
N ALA A 344 -3.57 13.29 21.26
CA ALA A 344 -3.89 12.82 19.92
C ALA A 344 -5.40 12.72 19.69
N HIS A 345 -6.17 12.23 20.68
CA HIS A 345 -7.63 12.19 20.60
C HIS A 345 -8.23 13.60 20.38
N ALA A 346 -7.81 14.58 21.18
CA ALA A 346 -8.26 15.97 21.01
C ALA A 346 -7.84 16.57 19.66
N ALA A 347 -6.62 16.25 19.20
CA ALA A 347 -6.11 16.70 17.91
C ALA A 347 -6.96 16.17 16.75
N LEU A 348 -7.33 14.89 16.77
CA LEU A 348 -8.20 14.28 15.77
C LEU A 348 -9.59 14.94 15.71
N LEU A 349 -10.16 15.28 16.88
CA LEU A 349 -11.46 15.98 16.95
C LEU A 349 -11.38 17.46 16.52
N SER A 350 -10.19 18.05 16.55
CA SER A 350 -9.97 19.46 16.18
C SER A 350 -9.80 19.70 14.67
N GLN A 351 -9.75 18.63 13.88
CA GLN A 351 -9.62 18.71 12.43
C GLN A 351 -10.86 19.34 11.77
N PRO A 352 -10.75 19.83 10.52
CA PRO A 352 -11.90 20.26 9.74
C PRO A 352 -13.04 19.21 9.72
N PRO A 353 -14.31 19.64 9.73
CA PRO A 353 -15.44 18.71 9.64
C PRO A 353 -15.34 17.83 8.38
N GLY A 354 -15.33 16.51 8.57
CA GLY A 354 -15.22 15.53 7.49
C GLY A 354 -13.83 14.92 7.31
N SER A 355 -12.79 15.41 8.00
CA SER A 355 -11.40 14.92 7.83
C SER A 355 -11.22 13.42 8.03
N LEU A 356 -12.03 12.79 8.89
CA LEU A 356 -11.95 11.36 9.21
C LEU A 356 -13.02 10.50 8.53
N LYS A 357 -13.80 11.06 7.58
CA LYS A 357 -14.82 10.27 6.84
C LYS A 357 -14.19 9.11 6.07
N GLY A 358 -13.04 9.32 5.44
CA GLY A 358 -12.28 8.30 4.71
C GLY A 358 -11.31 7.48 5.58
N GLY A 359 -11.51 7.47 6.89
CA GLY A 359 -10.67 6.76 7.86
C GLY A 359 -9.49 7.58 8.38
N LEU A 360 -8.76 6.98 9.34
CA LEU A 360 -7.54 7.54 9.92
C LEU A 360 -6.32 6.83 9.34
N ARG A 361 -5.41 7.59 8.72
CA ARG A 361 -4.08 7.12 8.34
C ARG A 361 -3.04 8.11 8.85
N VAL A 362 -2.11 7.65 9.67
CA VAL A 362 -1.08 8.48 10.31
C VAL A 362 0.27 7.80 10.27
N THR A 363 1.33 8.58 10.08
CA THR A 363 2.71 8.13 10.26
C THR A 363 3.05 8.18 11.75
N GLU A 364 3.12 7.02 12.40
CA GLU A 364 3.65 6.93 13.76
C GLU A 364 5.16 7.13 13.77
N GLN A 365 5.64 8.02 14.63
CA GLN A 365 7.06 8.36 14.73
C GLN A 365 7.85 7.24 15.39
N GLY A 366 9.03 6.93 14.84
CA GLY A 366 9.87 5.81 15.32
C GLY A 366 10.25 5.94 16.80
N GLU A 367 10.57 7.16 17.23
CA GLU A 367 10.86 7.51 18.62
C GLU A 367 9.66 7.36 19.57
N MET A 368 8.43 7.36 19.03
CA MET A 368 7.19 7.23 19.80
C MET A 368 6.66 5.80 19.88
N ILE A 369 7.08 4.87 19.01
CA ILE A 369 6.58 3.48 18.96
C ILE A 369 6.67 2.72 20.30
N ARG A 370 7.62 3.09 21.15
CA ARG A 370 7.80 2.44 22.46
C ARG A 370 6.70 2.80 23.47
N PHE A 371 6.14 4.00 23.37
CA PHE A 371 5.19 4.58 24.33
C PHE A 371 3.75 4.37 23.88
#